data_AF-A0A2M7G4U7-F1
#
_entry.id   AF-A0A2M7G4U7-F1
#
_cell.length_a   1.000
_cell.length_b   1.000
_cell.length_c   1.000
_cell.angle_alpha   90.00
_cell.angle_beta   90.00
_cell.angle_gamma   90.00
#
_symmetry.space_group_name_H-M   'P 1'
#
loop_
_entity.id
_entity.type
_entity.pdbx_description
1 polymer ?
#
loop_
_entity_poly.entity_id
_entity_poly.type
_entity_poly.pdbx_seq_one_letter_code
_entity_poly.pdbx_strand_id
1 'polypeptide(L)'
;MSDLTPTWYFNGQETSKYWNRDKQGQQQTETKVATPQLQELLATVKPDVVVVTMGGNMIASNASQADVTLQVSQIGNAVSASGAELVWVGPPKYDPQKRSPALVEQFYQKLEHIVPEFGSLIDSRKYVETCAGKDGLHYSGKNGERIARQWTQGVFGEIQKLD
;
A
#
# COMPACT_ATOMS: atom_id res chain seq x y z
N MET A 1 5.57 20.65 8.57
CA MET A 1 5.38 19.21 8.30
C MET A 1 4.07 19.10 7.54
N SER A 2 4.07 18.54 6.33
CA SER A 2 2.87 18.48 5.49
C SER A 2 1.91 17.38 5.96
N ASP A 3 0.63 17.71 6.13
CA ASP A 3 -0.53 16.87 6.51
C ASP A 3 -0.85 15.67 5.59
N LEU A 4 0.11 15.19 4.80
CA LEU A 4 -0.09 14.13 3.80
C LEU A 4 0.54 12.79 4.19
N THR A 5 1.19 12.73 5.34
CA THR A 5 1.72 11.49 5.93
C THR A 5 0.57 10.79 6.67
N PRO A 6 0.05 9.66 6.16
CA PRO A 6 -1.13 9.04 6.75
C PRO A 6 -0.83 8.48 8.14
N THR A 7 -1.50 8.98 9.17
CA THR A 7 -1.32 8.53 10.57
C THR A 7 -2.53 7.74 11.10
N TRP A 8 -3.58 7.62 10.29
CA TRP A 8 -4.87 7.07 10.68
C TRP A 8 -4.82 5.62 11.20
N TYR A 9 -3.85 4.81 10.73
CA TYR A 9 -3.62 3.44 11.21
C TYR A 9 -2.84 3.36 12.52
N PHE A 10 -2.42 4.49 13.10
CA PHE A 10 -1.75 4.55 14.40
C PHE A 10 -2.52 5.32 15.47
N ASN A 11 -3.42 6.23 15.08
CA ASN A 11 -4.13 7.08 16.03
C ASN A 11 -5.65 6.85 16.07
N GLY A 12 -6.16 5.90 15.28
CA GLY A 12 -7.58 5.58 15.25
C GLY A 12 -8.45 6.69 14.67
N GLN A 13 -7.89 7.53 13.78
CA GLN A 13 -8.63 8.64 13.17
C GLN A 13 -9.94 8.15 12.54
N GLU A 14 -11.03 8.86 12.83
CA GLU A 14 -12.34 8.58 12.26
C GLU A 14 -12.29 8.75 10.73
N THR A 15 -12.79 7.74 10.02
CA THR A 15 -12.97 7.79 8.57
C THR A 15 -14.46 7.86 8.23
N SER A 16 -14.77 8.62 7.17
CA SER A 16 -16.13 8.67 6.62
C SER A 16 -16.59 7.31 6.10
N LYS A 17 -15.65 6.44 5.71
CA LYS A 17 -15.91 5.09 5.24
C LYS A 17 -14.73 4.16 5.51
N TYR A 18 -15.00 3.00 6.10
CA TYR A 18 -14.06 1.92 6.25
C TYR A 18 -14.55 0.70 5.47
N TRP A 19 -13.66 0.08 4.70
CA TRP A 19 -13.94 -1.12 3.94
C TRP A 19 -12.99 -2.21 4.37
N ASN A 20 -13.53 -3.37 4.73
CA ASN A 20 -12.73 -4.54 5.09
C ASN A 20 -13.32 -5.82 4.48
N ARG A 21 -12.48 -6.85 4.41
CA ARG A 21 -12.90 -8.23 4.20
C ARG A 21 -12.31 -9.08 5.30
N ASP A 22 -13.14 -9.91 5.93
CA ASP A 22 -12.70 -10.84 6.95
C ASP A 22 -12.08 -12.12 6.36
N LYS A 23 -11.67 -13.04 7.23
CA LYS A 23 -11.06 -14.33 6.86
C LYS A 23 -12.03 -15.22 6.06
N GLN A 24 -13.34 -14.97 6.11
CA GLN A 24 -14.38 -15.66 5.35
C GLN A 24 -14.66 -14.97 4.01
N GLY A 25 -13.95 -13.88 3.70
CA GLY A 25 -14.12 -13.08 2.50
C GLY A 25 -15.36 -12.18 2.53
N GLN A 26 -16.07 -12.11 3.67
CA GLN A 26 -17.24 -11.27 3.81
C GLN A 26 -16.81 -9.81 3.84
N GLN A 27 -17.43 -9.03 2.96
CA GLN A 27 -17.15 -7.62 2.86
C GLN A 27 -18.00 -6.86 3.87
N GLN A 28 -17.34 -6.04 4.69
CA GLN A 28 -18.00 -5.13 5.59
C GLN A 28 -17.69 -3.68 5.20
N THR A 29 -18.68 -2.81 5.38
CA THR A 29 -18.52 -1.38 5.13
C THR A 29 -19.15 -0.63 6.27
N GLU A 30 -18.32 0.14 6.96
CA GLU A 30 -18.72 0.91 8.13
C GLU A 30 -18.57 2.41 7.82
N THR A 31 -19.46 3.21 8.42
CA THR A 31 -19.47 4.67 8.24
C THR A 31 -19.24 5.34 9.59
N LYS A 32 -18.40 6.38 9.61
CA LYS A 32 -18.03 7.10 10.85
C LYS A 32 -17.48 6.17 11.93
N VAL A 33 -16.54 5.31 11.52
CA VAL A 33 -15.83 4.42 12.44
C VAL A 33 -14.40 4.91 12.63
N ALA A 34 -13.88 4.74 13.84
CA ALA A 34 -12.45 4.86 14.08
C ALA A 34 -11.70 3.86 13.21
N THR A 35 -10.67 4.30 12.49
CA THR A 35 -9.88 3.36 11.70
C THR A 35 -9.18 2.38 12.64
N PRO A 36 -9.28 1.05 12.43
CA PRO A 36 -8.60 0.11 13.32
C PRO A 36 -7.10 0.37 13.36
N GLN A 37 -6.53 0.35 14.56
CA GLN A 37 -5.09 0.56 14.73
C GLN A 37 -4.33 -0.66 14.26
N LEU A 38 -3.19 -0.45 13.59
CA LEU A 38 -2.37 -1.52 13.03
C LEU A 38 -1.96 -2.53 14.10
N GLN A 39 -1.54 -2.07 15.28
CA GLN A 39 -1.12 -2.94 16.38
C GLN A 39 -2.27 -3.85 16.87
N GLU A 40 -3.50 -3.31 16.96
CA GLU A 40 -4.69 -4.07 17.36
C GLU A 40 -5.06 -5.11 16.30
N LEU A 41 -4.99 -4.74 15.01
CA LEU A 41 -5.21 -5.65 13.90
C LEU A 41 -4.20 -6.80 13.91
N LEU A 42 -2.91 -6.50 14.09
CA LEU A 42 -1.85 -7.51 14.13
C LEU A 42 -2.03 -8.46 15.32
N ALA A 43 -2.37 -7.95 16.50
CA ALA A 43 -2.62 -8.76 17.69
C ALA A 43 -3.85 -9.68 17.55
N THR A 44 -4.88 -9.20 16.84
CA THR A 44 -6.15 -9.93 16.65
C THR A 44 -6.07 -10.96 15.53
N VAL A 45 -5.56 -10.54 14.36
CA VAL A 45 -5.51 -11.38 13.16
C VAL A 45 -4.39 -12.41 13.26
N LYS A 46 -3.26 -12.03 13.87
CA LYS A 46 -1.99 -12.78 13.95
C LYS A 46 -1.56 -13.33 12.59
N PRO A 47 -1.30 -12.44 11.61
CA PRO A 47 -0.92 -12.88 10.28
C PRO A 47 0.50 -13.43 10.26
N ASP A 48 0.77 -14.37 9.36
CA ASP A 48 2.14 -14.77 9.03
C ASP A 48 2.81 -13.75 8.10
N VAL A 49 2.02 -13.14 7.20
CA VAL A 49 2.50 -12.14 6.22
C VAL A 49 1.58 -10.92 6.20
N VAL A 50 2.18 -9.73 6.19
CA VAL A 50 1.52 -8.43 6.05
C VAL A 50 1.89 -7.83 4.71
N VAL A 51 0.90 -7.66 3.83
CA VAL A 51 1.08 -7.04 2.53
C VAL A 51 0.62 -5.58 2.59
N VAL A 52 1.53 -4.65 2.27
CA VAL A 52 1.27 -3.21 2.29
C VAL A 52 1.26 -2.66 0.87
N THR A 53 0.14 -2.05 0.46
CA THR A 53 0.00 -1.40 -0.85
C THR A 53 -0.24 0.10 -0.63
N MET A 54 0.83 0.84 -0.34
CA MET A 54 0.79 2.27 -0.06
C MET A 54 1.87 3.04 -0.83
N GLY A 55 1.65 4.36 -0.98
CA GLY A 55 2.66 5.25 -1.57
C GLY A 55 2.10 6.27 -2.56
N GLY A 56 0.92 6.05 -3.14
CA GLY A 56 0.34 6.98 -4.12
C GLY A 56 0.25 8.43 -3.63
N ASN A 57 -0.19 8.64 -2.39
CA ASN A 57 -0.26 9.97 -1.78
C ASN A 57 1.13 10.55 -1.46
N MET A 58 2.12 9.72 -1.15
CA MET A 58 3.50 10.15 -0.90
C MET A 58 4.20 10.57 -2.21
N ILE A 59 3.88 9.91 -3.32
CA ILE A 59 4.26 10.39 -4.65
C ILE A 59 3.52 11.70 -4.96
N ALA A 60 2.23 11.79 -4.58
CA ALA A 60 1.43 12.99 -4.81
C ALA A 60 2.02 14.24 -4.14
N SER A 61 2.49 14.08 -2.90
CA SER A 61 3.11 15.12 -2.09
C SER A 61 4.61 15.34 -2.34
N ASN A 62 5.24 14.50 -3.17
CA ASN A 62 6.70 14.43 -3.30
C ASN A 62 7.40 14.27 -1.94
N ALA A 63 6.93 13.31 -1.12
CA ALA A 63 7.45 13.02 0.21
C ALA A 63 8.98 12.89 0.20
N SER A 64 9.66 13.45 1.20
CA SER A 64 11.12 13.36 1.32
C SER A 64 11.57 11.94 1.66
N GLN A 65 12.88 11.63 1.52
CA GLN A 65 13.40 10.35 2.01
C GLN A 65 13.11 10.16 3.49
N ALA A 66 13.21 11.22 4.31
CA ALA A 66 12.93 11.14 5.74
C ALA A 66 11.45 10.80 6.03
N ASP A 67 10.51 11.35 5.26
CA ASP A 67 9.08 11.03 5.41
C ASP A 67 8.78 9.59 5.00
N VAL A 68 9.41 9.10 3.92
CA VAL A 68 9.29 7.69 3.48
C VAL A 68 9.88 6.76 4.52
N THR A 69 11.09 7.06 5.01
CA THR A 69 11.75 6.27 6.04
C THR A 69 10.91 6.22 7.31
N LEU A 70 10.41 7.36 7.81
CA LEU A 70 9.56 7.40 8.99
C LEU A 70 8.35 6.47 8.84
N GLN A 71 7.66 6.54 7.69
CA GLN A 71 6.47 5.72 7.47
C GLN A 71 6.76 4.23 7.35
N VAL A 72 7.76 3.86 6.55
CA VAL A 72 8.14 2.46 6.39
C VAL A 72 8.63 1.90 7.72
N SER A 73 9.44 2.63 8.48
CA SER A 73 9.91 2.18 9.78
C SER A 73 8.77 2.03 10.79
N GLN A 74 7.77 2.91 10.82
CA GLN A 74 6.65 2.77 11.75
C GLN A 74 5.82 1.51 11.47
N ILE A 75 5.52 1.23 10.20
CA ILE A 75 4.80 0.02 9.80
C ILE A 75 5.67 -1.23 10.00
N GLY A 76 6.92 -1.18 9.51
CA GLY A 76 7.88 -2.27 9.60
C GLY A 76 8.13 -2.71 11.03
N ASN A 77 8.38 -1.76 11.95
CA ASN A 77 8.55 -2.08 13.36
C ASN A 77 7.31 -2.75 13.97
N ALA A 78 6.10 -2.29 13.62
CA ALA A 78 4.87 -2.91 14.13
C ALA A 78 4.69 -4.34 13.62
N VAL A 79 4.98 -4.59 12.34
CA VAL A 79 4.91 -5.91 11.70
C VAL A 79 5.99 -6.86 12.26
N SER A 80 7.23 -6.40 12.37
CA SER A 80 8.31 -7.19 12.97
C SER A 80 8.00 -7.53 14.43
N ALA A 81 7.42 -6.61 15.20
CA ALA A 81 7.02 -6.87 16.58
C ALA A 81 5.87 -7.88 16.71
N SER A 82 5.03 -8.08 15.67
CA SER A 82 4.02 -9.13 15.67
C SER A 82 4.56 -10.49 15.23
N GLY A 83 5.82 -10.57 14.78
CA GLY A 83 6.43 -11.78 14.24
C GLY A 83 5.99 -12.13 12.81
N ALA A 84 5.29 -11.21 12.14
CA ALA A 84 4.87 -11.39 10.76
C ALA A 84 5.94 -10.90 9.79
N GLU A 85 5.94 -11.41 8.57
CA GLU A 85 6.77 -10.92 7.48
C GLU A 85 6.14 -9.71 6.80
N LEU A 86 6.96 -8.71 6.44
CA LEU A 86 6.51 -7.57 5.65
C LEU A 86 6.76 -7.80 4.16
N VAL A 87 5.70 -7.62 3.36
CA VAL A 87 5.83 -7.43 1.91
C VAL A 87 5.25 -6.07 1.54
N TRP A 88 6.13 -5.16 1.11
CA TRP A 88 5.72 -3.87 0.58
C TRP A 88 5.54 -3.99 -0.94
N VAL A 89 4.33 -3.73 -1.42
CA VAL A 89 4.03 -3.67 -2.85
C VAL A 89 4.01 -2.20 -3.25
N GLY A 90 5.03 -1.79 -4.00
CA GLY A 90 5.12 -0.43 -4.51
C GLY A 90 3.93 -0.08 -5.42
N PRO A 91 3.61 1.20 -5.61
CA PRO A 91 2.47 1.60 -6.42
C PRO A 91 2.59 1.17 -7.89
N PRO A 92 1.47 0.86 -8.57
CA PRO A 92 1.48 0.52 -9.99
C PRO A 92 1.86 1.73 -10.86
N LYS A 93 1.91 1.54 -12.18
CA LYS A 93 2.04 2.68 -13.12
C LYS A 93 0.86 3.65 -12.97
N TYR A 94 1.16 4.90 -13.29
CA TYR A 94 0.22 6.03 -13.34
C TYR A 94 0.18 6.63 -14.74
N ASP A 95 -0.91 7.34 -15.06
CA ASP A 95 -0.99 8.10 -16.29
C ASP A 95 0.09 9.19 -16.25
N PRO A 96 1.02 9.24 -17.21
CA PRO A 96 2.11 10.22 -17.22
C PRO A 96 1.60 11.67 -17.28
N GLN A 97 0.37 11.91 -17.74
CA GLN A 97 -0.27 13.23 -17.70
C GLN A 97 -0.76 13.62 -16.30
N LYS A 98 -0.93 12.64 -15.39
CA LYS A 98 -1.43 12.82 -14.03
C LYS A 98 -0.32 12.75 -12.99
N ARG A 99 0.71 11.95 -13.26
CA ARG A 99 1.88 11.80 -12.40
C ARG A 99 3.16 11.66 -13.21
N SER A 100 4.15 12.46 -12.86
CA SER A 100 5.48 12.40 -13.48
C SER A 100 6.10 11.00 -13.28
N PRO A 101 6.52 10.32 -14.35
CA PRO A 101 7.27 9.07 -14.25
C PRO A 101 8.54 9.19 -13.40
N ALA A 102 9.20 10.35 -13.44
CA ALA A 102 10.40 10.59 -12.63
C ALA A 102 10.10 10.63 -11.12
N LEU A 103 8.93 11.17 -10.71
CA LEU A 103 8.53 11.15 -9.29
C LEU A 103 8.20 9.73 -8.82
N VAL A 104 7.61 8.91 -9.69
CA VAL A 104 7.35 7.51 -9.40
C VAL A 104 8.65 6.74 -9.23
N GLU A 105 9.60 6.94 -10.14
CA GLU A 105 10.94 6.34 -10.08
C GLU A 105 11.70 6.73 -8.80
N GLN A 106 11.74 8.03 -8.49
CA GLN A 106 12.36 8.53 -7.27
C GLN A 106 11.71 7.95 -6.01
N PHE A 107 10.40 7.71 -6.02
CA PHE A 107 9.73 7.07 -4.89
C PHE A 107 10.10 5.60 -4.74
N TYR A 108 10.24 4.87 -5.86
CA TYR A 108 10.74 3.50 -5.83
C TYR A 108 12.16 3.42 -5.26
N GLN A 109 13.06 4.31 -5.67
CA GLN A 109 14.41 4.39 -5.09
C GLN A 109 14.39 4.64 -3.58
N LYS A 110 13.46 5.48 -3.08
CA LYS A 110 13.29 5.69 -1.65
C LYS A 110 12.81 4.43 -0.93
N LEU A 111 11.90 3.65 -1.53
CA LEU A 111 11.43 2.37 -0.99
C LEU A 111 12.54 1.31 -1.00
N GLU A 112 13.29 1.21 -2.09
CA GLU A 112 14.44 0.29 -2.23
C GLU A 112 15.50 0.53 -1.15
N HIS A 113 15.62 1.77 -0.67
CA HIS A 113 16.55 2.12 0.41
C HIS A 113 16.10 1.60 1.78
N ILE A 114 14.80 1.59 2.11
CA ILE A 114 14.31 1.37 3.48
C ILE A 114 13.53 0.07 3.69
N VAL A 115 12.76 -0.39 2.70
CA VAL A 115 11.94 -1.61 2.86
C VAL A 115 12.77 -2.85 3.20
N PRO A 116 13.98 -3.06 2.62
CA PRO A 116 14.82 -4.22 2.94
C PRO A 116 15.22 -4.36 4.41
N GLU A 117 15.11 -3.30 5.22
CA GLU A 117 15.37 -3.38 6.67
C GLU A 117 14.27 -4.17 7.42
N PHE A 118 13.08 -4.28 6.84
CA PHE A 118 11.90 -4.86 7.49
C PHE A 118 11.28 -6.02 6.71
N GLY A 119 11.56 -6.16 5.42
CA GLY A 119 11.02 -7.22 4.58
C GLY A 119 11.29 -7.03 3.10
N SER A 120 10.37 -7.49 2.25
CA SER A 120 10.56 -7.52 0.80
C SER A 120 9.83 -6.38 0.08
N LEU A 121 10.46 -5.80 -0.94
CA LEU A 121 9.83 -4.84 -1.86
C LEU A 121 9.47 -5.53 -3.18
N ILE A 122 8.21 -5.40 -3.60
CA ILE A 122 7.74 -5.80 -4.93
C ILE A 122 7.53 -4.54 -5.78
N ASP A 123 8.28 -4.43 -6.88
CA ASP A 123 7.98 -3.49 -7.95
C ASP A 123 6.78 -3.98 -8.77
N SER A 124 5.64 -3.35 -8.53
CA SER A 124 4.37 -3.74 -9.12
C SER A 124 4.06 -3.03 -10.45
N ARG A 125 4.92 -2.09 -10.89
CA ARG A 125 4.74 -1.36 -12.14
C ARG A 125 4.70 -2.28 -13.35
N LYS A 126 5.44 -3.38 -13.29
CA LYS A 126 5.50 -4.39 -14.36
C LYS A 126 4.19 -5.16 -14.56
N TYR A 127 3.26 -5.11 -13.61
CA TYR A 127 1.99 -5.84 -13.66
C TYR A 127 0.79 -5.04 -14.15
N VAL A 128 1.03 -3.81 -14.61
CA VAL A 128 0.03 -3.01 -15.32
C VAL A 128 0.57 -2.59 -16.68
N GLU A 129 -0.23 -2.87 -17.71
CA GLU A 129 0.09 -2.50 -19.10
C GLU A 129 -0.13 -1.01 -19.33
N THR A 130 -1.26 -0.50 -18.84
CA THR A 130 -1.69 0.89 -18.98
C THR A 130 -2.52 1.30 -17.78
N CYS A 131 -2.65 2.61 -17.58
CA CYS A 131 -3.59 3.15 -16.61
C CYS A 131 -5.00 3.08 -17.18
N ALA A 132 -5.97 2.85 -16.31
CA ALA A 132 -7.38 2.84 -16.66
C ALA A 132 -8.18 3.57 -15.56
N GLY A 133 -9.23 4.28 -15.95
CA GLY A 133 -10.00 5.14 -15.05
C GLY A 133 -10.02 6.59 -15.54
N LYS A 134 -11.04 7.35 -15.13
CA LYS A 134 -11.23 8.74 -15.59
C LYS A 134 -10.20 9.71 -15.02
N ASP A 135 -9.59 9.37 -13.89
CA ASP A 135 -8.62 10.21 -13.19
C ASP A 135 -7.17 9.82 -13.47
N GLY A 136 -6.93 8.71 -14.19
CA GLY A 136 -5.59 8.19 -14.50
C GLY A 136 -4.81 7.64 -13.28
N LEU A 137 -5.50 7.47 -12.13
CA LEU A 137 -4.95 6.96 -10.88
C LEU A 137 -5.69 5.71 -10.38
N HIS A 138 -7.02 5.71 -10.47
CA HIS A 138 -7.87 4.63 -9.96
C HIS A 138 -8.42 3.73 -11.07
N TYR A 139 -8.01 2.46 -11.03
CA TYR A 139 -8.46 1.39 -11.92
C TYR A 139 -9.95 1.08 -11.71
N SER A 140 -10.81 1.71 -12.52
CA SER A 140 -12.26 1.65 -12.41
C SER A 140 -12.96 1.24 -13.72
N GLY A 141 -14.21 0.75 -13.60
CA GLY A 141 -14.98 0.20 -14.72
C GLY A 141 -14.43 -1.13 -15.23
N LYS A 142 -15.07 -1.71 -16.24
CA LYS A 142 -14.73 -3.07 -16.74
C LYS A 142 -13.25 -3.24 -17.12
N ASN A 143 -12.65 -2.25 -17.78
CA ASN A 143 -11.24 -2.32 -18.15
C ASN A 143 -10.32 -2.14 -16.94
N GLY A 144 -10.66 -1.24 -16.02
CA GLY A 144 -9.91 -1.06 -14.77
C GLY A 144 -9.94 -2.31 -13.89
N GLU A 145 -11.10 -2.96 -13.75
CA GLU A 145 -11.23 -4.23 -13.02
C GLU A 145 -10.37 -5.34 -13.61
N ARG A 146 -10.33 -5.46 -14.94
CA ARG A 146 -9.46 -6.43 -15.62
C ARG A 146 -8.00 -6.18 -15.29
N ILE A 147 -7.55 -4.92 -15.38
CA ILE A 147 -6.16 -4.54 -15.10
C ILE A 147 -5.83 -4.75 -13.62
N ALA A 148 -6.73 -4.38 -12.71
CA ALA A 148 -6.54 -4.61 -11.27
C ALA A 148 -6.39 -6.11 -10.96
N ARG A 149 -7.18 -6.99 -11.61
CA ARG A 149 -7.03 -8.45 -11.45
C ARG A 149 -5.69 -8.97 -11.98
N GLN A 150 -5.26 -8.50 -13.15
CA GLN A 150 -3.95 -8.85 -13.72
C GLN A 150 -2.82 -8.40 -12.79
N TRP A 151 -2.92 -7.18 -12.25
CA TRP A 151 -1.99 -6.66 -11.26
C TRP A 151 -1.94 -7.52 -10.00
N THR A 152 -3.11 -7.86 -9.43
CA THR A 152 -3.19 -8.73 -8.25
C THR A 152 -2.59 -10.11 -8.51
N GLN A 153 -2.85 -10.72 -9.67
CA GLN A 153 -2.26 -12.02 -10.02
C GLN A 153 -0.74 -11.95 -10.11
N GLY A 154 -0.19 -10.89 -10.73
CA GLY A 154 1.25 -10.70 -10.84
C GLY A 154 1.92 -10.50 -9.48
N VAL A 155 1.35 -9.64 -8.63
CA VAL A 155 1.84 -9.38 -7.27
C VAL A 155 1.76 -10.64 -6.42
N PHE A 156 0.61 -11.33 -6.41
CA PHE A 156 0.43 -12.56 -5.66
C PHE A 156 1.44 -13.63 -6.11
N GLY A 157 1.69 -13.75 -7.41
CA GLY A 157 2.69 -14.65 -7.95
C GLY A 157 4.12 -14.35 -7.51
N GLU A 158 4.48 -13.10 -7.18
CA GLU A 158 5.80 -12.78 -6.60
C GLU A 158 5.85 -13.09 -5.12
N ILE A 159 4.77 -12.81 -4.38
CA ILE A 159 4.69 -13.12 -2.95
C ILE A 159 4.94 -14.62 -2.75
N GLN A 160 4.34 -15.47 -3.58
CA GLN A 160 4.52 -16.93 -3.55
C GLN A 160 5.95 -17.41 -3.89
N LYS A 161 6.85 -16.52 -4.34
CA LYS A 161 8.26 -16.83 -4.61
C LYS A 161 9.19 -16.36 -3.50
N LEU A 162 8.66 -15.63 -2.52
CA LEU A 162 9.43 -15.18 -1.35
C LEU A 162 9.56 -16.29 -0.29
N ASP A 163 8.74 -17.34 -0.41
CA ASP A 163 8.77 -18.58 0.37
C ASP A 163 9.85 -19.58 -0.12
#